data_AF-A0A536XPG1-F1
#
_entry.id   AF-A0A536XPG1-F1
#
_cell.length_a   1.000
_cell.length_b   1.000
_cell.length_c   1.000
_cell.angle_alpha   90.00
_cell.angle_beta   90.00
_cell.angle_gamma   90.00
#
_symmetry.space_group_name_H-M   'P 1'
#
loop_
_entity.id
_entity.type
_entity.pdbx_description
1 polymer ?
#
loop_
_entity_poly.entity_id
_entity_poly.type
_entity_poly.pdbx_seq_one_letter_code
_entity_poly.pdbx_strand_id
1 'polypeptide(L)'
;TGRHLGVADHRAMVWDEIVAFLLVLAIVPRTFAWQLAAFVLFRFFDIAKPPPIRALERRYHGGFGVMFDDLIAAGYTLLMLAAAKQLLA
;
A
#
# COMPACT_ATOMS: atom_id res chain seq x y z
N THR A 1 -20.49 2.97 -10.02
CA THR A 1 -20.13 2.87 -8.58
C THR A 1 -20.52 1.49 -8.08
N GLY A 2 -19.75 0.87 -7.16
CA GLY A 2 -19.95 -0.51 -6.68
C GLY A 2 -21.37 -0.86 -6.17
N ARG A 3 -22.22 0.15 -5.96
CA ARG A 3 -23.67 0.02 -5.77
C ARG A 3 -24.44 -0.68 -6.92
N HIS A 4 -23.88 -0.78 -8.13
CA HIS A 4 -24.60 -1.33 -9.29
C HIS A 4 -24.39 -2.83 -9.53
N LEU A 5 -23.48 -3.49 -8.79
CA LEU A 5 -23.14 -4.89 -9.03
C LEU A 5 -23.84 -5.89 -8.09
N GLY A 6 -24.66 -5.43 -7.14
CA GLY A 6 -25.40 -6.31 -6.20
C GLY A 6 -24.52 -7.16 -5.27
N VAL A 7 -23.20 -7.07 -5.42
CA VAL A 7 -22.20 -7.76 -4.61
C VAL A 7 -21.36 -6.70 -3.92
N ALA A 8 -21.65 -6.45 -2.65
CA ALA A 8 -20.74 -5.73 -1.78
C ALA A 8 -19.42 -6.53 -1.70
N ASP A 9 -18.28 -5.85 -1.84
CA ASP A 9 -16.94 -6.41 -1.70
C ASP A 9 -16.60 -7.63 -2.57
N HIS A 10 -16.46 -7.40 -3.87
CA HIS A 10 -15.56 -8.28 -4.62
C HIS A 10 -14.13 -8.01 -4.17
N ARG A 11 -13.53 -8.95 -3.42
CA ARG A 11 -12.08 -8.98 -3.09
C ARG A 11 -11.16 -8.96 -4.32
N ALA A 12 -11.72 -9.03 -5.53
CA ALA A 12 -11.03 -8.86 -6.80
C ALA A 12 -10.83 -7.38 -7.18
N MET A 13 -11.45 -6.43 -6.48
CA MET A 13 -11.35 -5.00 -6.76
C MET A 13 -10.16 -4.38 -6.04
N VAL A 14 -8.95 -4.84 -6.40
CA VAL A 14 -7.67 -4.40 -5.85
C VAL A 14 -7.13 -3.11 -6.51
N TRP A 15 -8.04 -2.17 -6.79
CA TRP A 15 -7.67 -0.93 -7.49
C TRP A 15 -6.84 -0.01 -6.60
N ASP A 16 -7.09 -0.04 -5.31
CA ASP A 16 -6.37 0.65 -4.26
C ASP A 16 -4.94 0.13 -4.10
N GLU A 17 -4.70 -1.18 -4.06
CA GLU A 17 -3.32 -1.70 -3.99
C GLU A 17 -2.55 -1.36 -5.27
N ILE A 18 -3.22 -1.43 -6.44
CA ILE A 18 -2.58 -1.09 -7.73
C ILE A 18 -2.19 0.39 -7.75
N VAL A 19 -3.09 1.30 -7.37
CA VAL A 19 -2.80 2.74 -7.37
C VAL A 19 -1.71 3.09 -6.37
N ALA A 20 -1.77 2.53 -5.15
CA ALA A 20 -0.76 2.76 -4.12
C ALA A 20 0.61 2.21 -4.53
N PHE A 21 0.66 1.00 -5.11
CA PHE A 21 1.92 0.42 -5.56
C PHE A 21 2.52 1.17 -6.76
N LEU A 22 1.70 1.62 -7.70
CA LEU A 22 2.16 2.48 -8.81
C LEU A 22 2.77 3.79 -8.30
N LEU A 23 2.21 4.38 -7.24
CA LEU A 23 2.79 5.55 -6.58
C LEU A 23 4.18 5.26 -6.00
N VAL A 24 4.37 4.11 -5.33
CA VAL A 24 5.68 3.69 -4.83
C VAL A 24 6.68 3.55 -5.97
N LEU A 25 6.30 2.86 -7.06
CA LEU A 25 7.16 2.66 -8.22
C LEU A 25 7.50 3.98 -8.95
N ALA A 26 6.65 5.00 -8.87
CA ALA A 26 6.92 6.31 -9.44
C ALA A 26 8.04 7.06 -8.68
N ILE A 27 8.25 6.76 -7.40
CA ILE A 27 9.21 7.46 -6.51
C ILE A 27 10.53 6.69 -6.43
N VAL A 28 10.48 5.37 -6.40
CA VAL A 28 11.65 4.49 -6.26
C VAL A 28 12.49 4.47 -7.56
N PRO A 29 13.83 4.37 -7.50
CA PRO A 29 14.67 4.25 -8.68
C PRO A 29 14.24 3.11 -9.62
N ARG A 30 14.35 3.34 -10.94
CA ARG A 30 13.91 2.38 -11.97
C ARG A 30 14.82 1.15 -12.17
N THR A 31 15.66 0.85 -11.20
CA THR A 31 16.53 -0.33 -11.23
C THR A 31 15.78 -1.53 -10.66
N PHE A 32 16.00 -2.71 -11.25
CA PHE A 32 15.26 -3.93 -10.90
C PHE A 32 15.33 -4.26 -9.41
N ALA A 33 16.51 -4.13 -8.79
CA ALA A 33 16.70 -4.40 -7.36
C ALA A 33 15.83 -3.49 -6.46
N TRP A 34 15.73 -2.20 -6.79
CA TRP A 34 14.93 -1.24 -6.01
C TRP A 34 13.43 -1.48 -6.19
N GLN A 35 12.98 -1.80 -7.41
CA GLN A 35 11.58 -2.14 -7.67
C GLN A 35 11.17 -3.46 -6.99
N LEU A 36 12.05 -4.47 -7.00
CA LEU A 36 11.82 -5.73 -6.30
C LEU A 36 11.76 -5.53 -4.79
N ALA A 37 12.69 -4.74 -4.22
CA ALA A 37 12.67 -4.41 -2.80
C ALA A 37 11.39 -3.63 -2.41
N ALA A 38 10.97 -2.67 -3.24
CA ALA A 38 9.72 -1.94 -3.06
C ALA A 38 8.50 -2.85 -3.11
N PHE A 39 8.45 -3.80 -4.05
CA PHE A 39 7.37 -4.78 -4.12
C PHE A 39 7.27 -5.65 -2.87
N VAL A 40 8.40 -6.20 -2.41
CA VAL A 40 8.43 -7.07 -1.23
C VAL A 40 8.03 -6.30 0.03
N LEU A 41 8.57 -5.10 0.23
CA LEU A 41 8.24 -4.26 1.38
C LEU A 41 6.79 -3.79 1.35
N PHE A 42 6.29 -3.34 0.20
CA PHE A 42 4.89 -2.95 0.05
C PHE A 42 3.96 -4.10 0.43
N ARG A 43 4.22 -5.30 -0.12
CA ARG A 43 3.40 -6.47 0.19
C ARG A 43 3.51 -6.92 1.64
N PHE A 44 4.68 -6.75 2.25
CA PHE A 44 4.85 -7.01 3.67
C PHE A 44 3.99 -6.07 4.52
N PHE A 45 4.00 -4.76 4.27
CA PHE A 45 3.21 -3.79 5.03
C PHE A 45 1.71 -3.91 4.79
N ASP A 46 1.31 -4.16 3.55
CA ASP A 46 -0.07 -4.43 3.13
C ASP A 46 -0.65 -5.66 3.86
N ILE A 47 0.09 -6.78 3.92
CA ILE A 47 -0.36 -7.99 4.63
C ILE A 47 -0.30 -7.81 6.16
N ALA A 48 0.78 -7.23 6.69
CA ALA A 48 0.98 -7.11 8.12
C ALA A 48 -0.05 -6.18 8.76
N LYS A 49 -0.44 -5.10 8.07
CA LYS A 49 -1.27 -4.01 8.58
C LYS A 49 -0.86 -3.61 10.02
N PRO A 50 0.38 -3.14 10.24
CA PRO A 50 0.81 -2.74 11.57
C PRO A 50 -0.07 -1.60 12.11
N PRO A 51 -0.33 -1.54 13.43
CA PRO A 51 -0.99 -0.37 14.01
C PRO A 51 -0.19 0.90 13.69
N PRO A 52 -0.82 2.01 13.23
CA PRO A 52 -2.20 2.46 13.46
C PRO A 52 -3.22 2.13 12.34
N ILE A 53 -2.81 1.46 11.27
CA ILE A 53 -3.64 1.14 10.08
C ILE A 53 -4.96 0.47 10.50
N ARG A 54 -4.87 -0.65 11.23
CA ARG A 54 -6.03 -1.39 11.75
C ARG A 54 -6.95 -0.59 12.67
N ALA A 55 -6.43 0.44 13.35
CA ALA A 55 -7.21 1.27 14.25
C ALA A 55 -8.04 2.31 13.46
N LEU A 56 -7.49 2.80 12.34
CA LEU A 56 -8.20 3.69 11.41
C LEU A 56 -9.23 2.93 10.57
N GLU A 57 -8.89 1.76 10.05
CA GLU A 57 -9.79 0.88 9.30
C GLU A 57 -11.06 0.56 10.12
N ARG A 58 -10.90 0.28 11.43
CA ARG A 58 -12.02 0.08 12.36
C ARG A 58 -12.87 1.33 12.63
N ARG A 59 -12.30 2.52 12.44
CA ARG A 59 -12.99 3.80 12.68
C ARG A 59 -13.72 4.31 11.43
N TYR A 60 -13.21 3.97 10.25
CA TYR A 60 -13.76 4.37 8.96
C TYR A 60 -14.23 3.14 8.17
N HIS A 61 -15.47 2.71 8.44
CA HIS A 61 -16.09 1.63 7.67
C HIS A 61 -16.49 2.10 6.25
N GLY A 62 -15.84 1.55 5.22
CA GLY A 62 -16.18 1.76 3.80
C GLY A 62 -14.94 1.73 2.88
N GLY A 63 -15.16 1.86 1.56
CA GLY A 63 -14.08 1.80 0.55
C GLY A 63 -13.00 2.89 0.65
N PHE A 64 -13.26 3.98 1.39
CA PHE A 64 -12.25 4.99 1.70
C PHE A 64 -11.23 4.51 2.74
N GLY A 65 -11.60 3.59 3.64
CA GLY A 65 -10.68 3.03 4.64
C GLY A 65 -9.63 2.14 4.01
N VAL A 66 -10.04 1.31 3.04
CA VAL A 66 -9.14 0.36 2.35
C VAL A 66 -8.07 1.11 1.53
N MET A 67 -8.47 2.13 0.77
CA MET A 67 -7.52 2.93 0.00
C MET A 67 -6.53 3.72 0.89
N PHE A 68 -6.95 4.15 2.08
CA PHE A 68 -6.07 4.83 3.03
C PHE A 68 -5.07 3.86 3.67
N ASP A 69 -5.46 2.62 3.95
CA ASP A 69 -4.57 1.58 4.44
C ASP A 69 -3.40 1.34 3.46
N ASP A 70 -3.68 1.20 2.17
CA ASP A 70 -2.67 0.94 1.13
C ASP A 70 -1.72 2.14 0.93
N LEU A 71 -2.24 3.35 1.05
CA LEU A 71 -1.44 4.58 1.04
C LEU A 71 -0.47 4.64 2.23
N ILE A 72 -0.89 4.20 3.41
CA ILE A 72 0.00 4.11 4.57
C ILE A 72 1.06 3.03 4.34
N ALA A 73 0.69 1.86 3.81
CA ALA A 73 1.64 0.80 3.46
C ALA A 73 2.69 1.27 2.43
N ALA A 74 2.25 2.04 1.42
CA ALA A 74 3.14 2.71 0.47
C ALA A 74 4.09 3.70 1.17
N GLY A 75 3.58 4.51 2.11
CA GLY A 75 4.39 5.43 2.91
C GLY A 75 5.47 4.72 3.73
N TYR A 76 5.13 3.64 4.43
CA TYR A 76 6.10 2.83 5.19
C TYR A 76 7.18 2.22 4.28
N THR A 77 6.77 1.72 3.13
CA THR A 77 7.69 1.16 2.12
C THR A 77 8.73 2.18 1.70
N LEU A 78 8.30 3.38 1.33
CA LEU A 78 9.18 4.46 0.89
C LEU A 78 10.10 4.93 2.01
N LEU A 79 9.57 5.08 3.23
CA LEU A 79 10.36 5.50 4.38
C LEU A 79 11.45 4.48 4.73
N MET A 80 11.12 3.19 4.68
CA MET A 80 12.08 2.11 4.95
C MET A 80 13.15 2.01 3.87
N LEU A 81 12.78 2.13 2.59
CA LEU A 81 13.72 2.19 1.48
C LEU A 81 14.63 3.43 1.56
N ALA A 82 14.09 4.58 1.93
CA ALA A 82 14.85 5.81 2.11
C ALA A 82 15.85 5.68 3.28
N ALA A 83 15.42 5.14 4.42
CA ALA A 83 16.30 4.90 5.57
C ALA A 83 17.41 3.90 5.22
N ALA A 84 17.08 2.80 4.54
CA ALA A 84 18.06 1.81 4.08
C ALA A 84 19.08 2.45 3.11
N LYS A 85 18.62 3.29 2.18
CA LYS A 85 19.50 4.05 1.29
C LYS A 85 20.47 4.94 2.06
N GLN A 86 19.97 5.61 3.11
CA GLN A 86 20.75 6.57 3.88
C GLN A 86 21.78 5.89 4.80
N LEU A 87 21.48 4.68 5.28
CA LEU A 87 22.39 3.87 6.12
C LEU A 87 23.46 3.14 5.31
N LEU A 88 23.18 2.82 4.05
CA LEU A 88 24.10 2.10 3.13
C LEU A 88 24.95 3.05 2.27
N ALA A 89 24.73 4.37 2.36
CA ALA A 89 25.48 5.41 1.68
C ALA A 89 26.56 5.98 2.60
#